data_AF-A0A352KD18-F1
#
_entry.id   AF-A0A352KD18-F1
#
_cell.length_a   1.000
_cell.length_b   1.000
_cell.length_c   1.000
_cell.angle_alpha   90.00
_cell.angle_beta   90.00
_cell.angle_gamma   90.00
#
_symmetry.space_group_name_H-M   'P 1'
#
loop_
_entity.id
_entity.type
_entity.pdbx_description
1 polymer ?
#
loop_
_entity_poly.entity_id
_entity_poly.type
_entity_poly.pdbx_seq_one_letter_code
_entity_poly.pdbx_strand_id
1 'polypeptide(L)'
;MTGNQMDQQAPDNPGNATAEFARNMVKVAERSQKLISEFARSQMNGGQAGMHPELAETGRARSVADAFIALLTNLAGNQRRMMQAQHALLSSYFDLWQSMTKRLLGEDATPVIEPARTDKRFRGEEWTSNVVFDYIKQSYLLTANWLLDTVRDVEGLDPHQARLVEFHTRQFV
;
A
#
# COMPACT_ATOMS: atom_id res chain seq x y z
N MET A 1 53.87 24.26 11.18
CA MET A 1 53.14 23.91 9.94
C MET A 1 53.80 22.65 9.40
N THR A 2 53.30 21.49 9.81
CA THR A 2 53.91 20.18 9.54
C THR A 2 53.18 19.54 8.35
N GLY A 3 53.94 19.15 7.33
CA GLY A 3 53.45 18.73 6.02
C GLY A 3 52.85 17.31 6.00
N ASN A 4 51.87 17.16 5.11
CA ASN A 4 51.22 15.91 4.71
C ASN A 4 52.24 14.87 4.23
N GLN A 5 52.26 13.69 4.86
CA GLN A 5 52.72 12.45 4.23
C GLN A 5 51.49 11.72 3.68
N MET A 6 51.46 11.58 2.36
CA MET A 6 50.52 10.72 1.65
C MET A 6 50.99 9.27 1.82
N ASP A 7 50.26 8.47 2.60
CA ASP A 7 50.41 7.01 2.59
C ASP A 7 49.81 6.47 1.28
N GLN A 8 50.70 6.06 0.37
CA GLN A 8 50.36 5.32 -0.84
C GLN A 8 50.00 3.87 -0.46
N GLN A 9 48.71 3.53 -0.51
CA GLN A 9 48.27 2.14 -0.51
C GLN A 9 48.43 1.53 -1.91
N ALA A 10 49.26 0.48 -1.99
CA ALA A 10 49.50 -0.36 -3.17
C ALA A 10 48.29 -1.27 -3.48
N PRO A 11 48.13 -1.77 -4.72
CA PRO A 11 46.85 -2.26 -5.24
C PRO A 11 46.42 -3.63 -4.66
N ASP A 12 45.12 -3.76 -4.42
CA ASP A 12 44.42 -4.93 -3.88
C ASP A 12 44.62 -6.19 -4.74
N ASN A 13 45.09 -7.27 -4.10
CA ASN A 13 45.21 -8.59 -4.71
C ASN A 13 43.83 -9.30 -4.70
N PRO A 14 43.19 -9.59 -5.85
CA PRO A 14 41.82 -10.14 -5.90
C PRO A 14 41.65 -11.51 -5.21
N GLY A 15 42.74 -12.25 -4.99
CA GLY A 15 42.73 -13.48 -4.20
C GLY A 15 42.49 -13.27 -2.71
N ASN A 16 42.90 -12.12 -2.15
CA ASN A 16 42.63 -11.78 -0.75
C ASN A 16 41.16 -11.39 -0.56
N ALA A 17 40.59 -10.69 -1.54
CA ALA A 17 39.25 -10.14 -1.50
C ALA A 17 38.20 -11.24 -1.53
N THR A 18 38.45 -12.29 -2.32
CA THR A 18 37.58 -13.47 -2.40
C THR A 18 37.59 -14.27 -1.10
N ALA A 19 38.77 -14.47 -0.50
CA ALA A 19 38.90 -15.18 0.77
C ALA A 19 38.33 -14.36 1.95
N GLU A 20 38.46 -13.04 1.90
CA GLU A 20 37.92 -12.13 2.90
C GLU A 20 36.40 -12.02 2.80
N PHE A 21 35.86 -11.96 1.58
CA PHE A 21 34.43 -12.06 1.32
C PHE A 21 33.84 -13.36 1.86
N ALA A 22 34.47 -14.51 1.59
CA ALA A 22 34.03 -15.80 2.10
C ALA A 22 34.00 -15.83 3.65
N ARG A 23 35.06 -15.31 4.31
CA ARG A 23 35.09 -15.18 5.77
C ARG A 23 33.99 -14.26 6.31
N ASN A 24 33.69 -13.17 5.61
CA ASN A 24 32.63 -12.25 5.99
C ASN A 24 31.25 -12.88 5.81
N MET A 25 31.04 -13.68 4.76
CA MET A 25 29.79 -14.42 4.54
C MET A 25 29.53 -15.48 5.61
N VAL A 26 30.56 -16.16 6.10
CA VAL A 26 30.43 -17.08 7.25
C VAL A 26 29.97 -16.32 8.51
N LYS A 27 30.58 -15.17 8.80
CA LYS A 27 30.17 -14.32 9.94
C LYS A 27 28.74 -13.80 9.79
N VAL A 28 28.33 -13.46 8.57
CA VAL A 28 26.95 -13.05 8.27
C VAL A 28 25.99 -14.22 8.49
N ALA A 29 26.33 -15.42 8.02
CA ALA A 29 25.52 -16.62 8.21
C ALA A 29 25.35 -16.94 9.71
N GLU A 30 26.42 -16.94 10.49
CA GLU A 30 26.38 -17.17 11.94
C GLU A 30 25.50 -16.16 12.67
N ARG A 31 25.64 -14.87 12.35
CA ARG A 31 24.81 -13.80 12.92
C ARG A 31 23.35 -13.92 12.51
N SER A 32 23.09 -14.27 11.24
CA SER A 32 21.74 -14.44 10.71
C SER A 32 21.03 -15.64 11.34
N GLN A 33 21.73 -16.75 11.57
CA GLN A 33 21.17 -17.93 12.23
C GLN A 33 20.76 -17.61 13.67
N LYS A 34 21.57 -16.82 14.39
CA LYS A 34 21.21 -16.34 15.72
C LYS A 34 19.96 -15.48 15.69
N LEU A 35 19.89 -14.50 14.79
CA LEU A 35 18.72 -13.62 14.63
C LEU A 35 17.45 -14.41 14.25
N ILE A 36 17.54 -15.38 13.34
CA ILE A 36 16.42 -16.23 12.93
C ILE A 36 15.97 -17.11 14.10
N SER A 37 16.89 -17.68 14.88
CA SER A 37 16.54 -18.52 16.03
C SER A 37 15.94 -17.73 17.19
N GLU A 38 16.42 -16.50 17.44
CA GLU A 38 15.83 -15.57 18.40
C GLU A 38 14.44 -15.12 17.95
N PHE A 39 14.26 -14.85 16.65
CA PHE A 39 12.97 -14.52 16.06
C PHE A 39 11.98 -15.70 16.10
N ALA A 40 12.42 -16.91 15.78
CA ALA A 40 11.57 -18.10 15.86
C ALA A 40 11.14 -18.38 17.31
N ARG A 41 12.06 -18.22 18.27
CA ARG A 41 11.74 -18.32 19.70
C ARG A 41 10.80 -17.21 20.17
N SER A 42 11.01 -15.97 19.71
CA SER A 42 10.12 -14.87 20.07
C SER A 42 8.71 -15.14 19.53
N GLN A 43 8.57 -15.62 18.30
CA GLN A 43 7.27 -15.94 17.70
C GLN A 43 6.56 -17.11 18.41
N MET A 44 7.28 -18.17 18.79
CA MET A 44 6.73 -19.31 19.55
C MET A 44 6.35 -18.95 20.99
N ASN A 45 7.05 -17.99 21.61
CA ASN A 45 6.74 -17.49 22.95
C ASN A 45 5.75 -16.30 22.94
N GLY A 46 5.06 -16.05 21.82
CA GLY A 46 4.00 -15.02 21.72
C GLY A 46 4.49 -13.61 21.40
N GLY A 47 5.76 -13.45 21.03
CA GLY A 47 6.37 -12.21 20.59
C GLY A 47 5.89 -11.79 19.21
N GLN A 48 5.08 -10.73 19.20
CA GLN A 48 4.67 -9.94 18.05
C GLN A 48 5.87 -9.60 17.15
N ALA A 49 5.97 -10.28 16.03
CA ALA A 49 6.88 -9.89 14.95
C ALA A 49 6.08 -9.09 13.92
N GLY A 50 6.29 -7.77 13.89
CA GLY A 50 5.98 -6.92 12.73
C GLY A 50 4.76 -6.00 12.84
N MET A 51 3.95 -6.06 13.90
CA MET A 51 2.91 -5.08 14.17
C MET A 51 3.27 -4.30 15.42
N HIS A 52 3.26 -2.97 15.33
CA HIS A 52 3.52 -2.04 16.44
C HIS A 52 2.90 -2.56 17.76
N PRO A 53 3.68 -2.67 18.84
CA PRO A 53 3.22 -3.29 20.10
C PRO A 53 1.99 -2.59 20.71
N GLU A 54 1.81 -1.30 20.43
CA GLU A 54 0.64 -0.50 20.84
C GLU A 54 -0.69 -1.00 20.25
N LEU A 55 -0.67 -1.62 19.06
CA LEU A 55 -1.88 -2.14 18.40
C LEU A 55 -2.27 -3.52 18.93
N ALA A 56 -1.29 -4.28 19.38
CA ALA A 56 -1.46 -5.70 19.70
C ALA A 56 -1.82 -5.96 21.17
N GLU A 57 -1.61 -5.00 22.08
CA GLU A 57 -2.03 -5.11 23.48
C GLU A 57 -3.55 -5.02 23.69
N THR A 58 -4.33 -4.47 22.75
CA THR A 58 -5.75 -4.17 23.00
C THR A 58 -6.74 -5.26 22.53
N GLY A 59 -6.30 -6.36 21.92
CA GLY A 59 -7.19 -7.29 21.21
C GLY A 59 -7.89 -6.68 19.97
N ARG A 60 -7.88 -5.35 19.81
CA ARG A 60 -8.43 -4.60 18.69
C ARG A 60 -7.70 -4.89 17.38
N ALA A 61 -6.36 -4.93 17.35
CA ALA A 61 -5.66 -5.25 16.10
C ALA A 61 -5.95 -6.66 15.59
N ARG A 62 -6.10 -7.64 16.50
CA ARG A 62 -6.57 -8.98 16.14
C ARG A 62 -7.97 -8.91 15.54
N SER A 63 -8.89 -8.17 16.17
CA SER A 63 -10.26 -8.01 15.66
C SER A 63 -10.34 -7.31 14.28
N VAL A 64 -9.42 -6.38 13.99
CA VAL A 64 -9.35 -5.71 12.68
C VAL A 64 -8.83 -6.67 11.62
N ALA A 65 -7.74 -7.40 11.91
CA ALA A 65 -7.22 -8.41 11.00
C ALA A 65 -8.27 -9.49 10.70
N ASP A 66 -8.98 -9.97 11.73
CA ASP A 66 -10.06 -10.95 11.58
C ASP A 66 -11.22 -10.40 10.71
N ALA A 67 -11.57 -9.12 10.88
CA ALA A 67 -12.60 -8.47 10.06
C ALA A 67 -12.20 -8.38 8.58
N PHE A 68 -10.93 -8.06 8.29
CA PHE A 68 -10.41 -8.06 6.91
C PHE A 68 -10.31 -9.48 6.33
N ILE A 69 -9.94 -10.50 7.10
CA ILE A 69 -9.95 -11.89 6.64
C ILE A 69 -11.38 -12.35 6.32
N ALA A 70 -12.34 -12.02 7.18
CA ALA A 70 -13.75 -12.32 6.96
C ALA A 70 -14.29 -11.62 5.70
N LEU A 71 -13.92 -10.35 5.48
CA LEU A 71 -14.22 -9.62 4.25
C LEU A 71 -13.68 -10.35 3.02
N LEU A 72 -12.39 -10.68 3.00
CA LEU A 72 -11.75 -11.36 1.88
C LEU A 72 -12.40 -12.72 1.59
N THR A 73 -12.75 -13.47 2.64
CA THR A 73 -13.45 -14.76 2.52
C THR A 73 -14.83 -14.60 1.89
N ASN A 74 -15.61 -13.61 2.35
CA ASN A 74 -16.94 -13.34 1.78
C ASN A 74 -16.85 -12.84 0.33
N LEU A 75 -15.89 -11.96 0.01
CA LEU A 75 -15.65 -11.49 -1.35
C LEU A 75 -15.24 -12.64 -2.29
N ALA A 76 -14.36 -13.54 -1.84
CA ALA A 76 -13.96 -14.72 -2.60
C ALA A 76 -15.14 -15.68 -2.84
N GLY A 77 -16.05 -15.80 -1.88
CA GLY A 77 -17.29 -16.58 -2.01
C GLY A 77 -18.32 -15.95 -2.95
N ASN A 78 -18.22 -14.66 -3.25
CA ASN A 78 -19.20 -13.91 -4.05
C ASN A 78 -18.62 -13.46 -5.41
N GLN A 79 -18.31 -14.43 -6.27
CA GLN A 79 -17.72 -14.20 -7.60
C GLN A 79 -18.53 -13.21 -8.46
N ARG A 80 -19.87 -13.26 -8.39
CA ARG A 80 -20.74 -12.37 -9.17
C ARG A 80 -20.56 -10.91 -8.77
N ARG A 81 -20.54 -10.60 -7.47
CA ARG A 81 -20.29 -9.23 -7.00
C ARG A 81 -18.91 -8.74 -7.38
N MET A 82 -17.88 -9.59 -7.25
CA MET A 82 -16.52 -9.23 -7.66
C MET A 82 -16.46 -8.86 -9.15
N MET A 83 -17.11 -9.65 -10.02
CA MET A 83 -17.18 -9.32 -11.45
C MET A 83 -17.93 -8.00 -11.70
N GLN A 84 -19.05 -7.75 -11.01
CA GLN A 84 -19.78 -6.49 -11.13
C GLN A 84 -18.93 -5.28 -10.69
N ALA A 85 -18.22 -5.42 -9.57
CA ALA A 85 -17.30 -4.39 -9.08
C ALA A 85 -16.17 -4.12 -10.09
N GLN A 86 -15.57 -5.17 -10.66
CA GLN A 86 -14.54 -5.00 -11.70
C GLN A 86 -15.09 -4.32 -12.95
N HIS A 87 -16.26 -4.72 -13.43
CA HIS A 87 -16.90 -4.09 -14.58
C HIS A 87 -17.23 -2.61 -14.33
N ALA A 88 -17.74 -2.28 -13.13
CA ALA A 88 -18.01 -0.91 -12.75
C ALA A 88 -16.74 -0.05 -12.77
N LEU A 89 -15.63 -0.56 -12.22
CA LEU A 89 -14.34 0.14 -12.24
C LEU A 89 -13.85 0.38 -13.67
N LEU A 90 -13.83 -0.67 -14.50
CA LEU A 90 -13.38 -0.58 -15.90
C LEU A 90 -14.22 0.43 -16.69
N SER A 91 -15.54 0.43 -16.49
CA SER A 91 -16.44 1.37 -17.14
C SER A 91 -16.12 2.81 -16.74
N SER A 92 -15.96 3.08 -15.45
CA SER A 92 -15.59 4.42 -14.95
C SER A 92 -14.24 4.90 -15.49
N TYR A 93 -13.25 4.00 -15.64
CA TYR A 93 -11.97 4.34 -16.27
C TYR A 93 -12.10 4.64 -17.76
N PHE A 94 -12.97 3.92 -18.46
CA PHE A 94 -13.25 4.19 -19.87
C PHE A 94 -13.91 5.56 -20.05
N ASP A 95 -14.90 5.89 -19.22
CA ASP A 95 -15.55 7.21 -19.20
C ASP A 95 -14.53 8.32 -18.90
N LEU A 96 -13.62 8.09 -17.95
CA LEU A 96 -12.58 9.05 -17.61
C LEU A 96 -11.60 9.26 -18.78
N TRP A 97 -11.19 8.19 -19.46
CA TRP A 97 -10.33 8.27 -20.64
C TRP A 97 -11.01 9.01 -21.81
N GLN A 98 -12.32 8.79 -22.02
CA GLN A 98 -13.09 9.53 -23.01
C GLN A 98 -13.17 11.02 -22.66
N SER A 99 -13.44 11.35 -21.39
CA SER A 99 -13.48 12.74 -20.90
C SER A 99 -12.13 13.43 -21.09
N MET A 100 -11.03 12.77 -20.72
CA MET A 100 -9.66 13.24 -20.96
C MET A 100 -9.40 13.54 -22.45
N THR A 101 -9.80 12.63 -23.33
CA THR A 101 -9.60 12.78 -24.79
C THR A 101 -10.35 13.99 -25.34
N LYS A 102 -11.60 14.19 -24.93
CA LYS A 102 -12.39 15.39 -25.29
C LYS A 102 -11.71 16.68 -24.85
N ARG A 103 -11.26 16.74 -23.60
CA ARG A 103 -10.53 17.91 -23.06
C ARG A 103 -9.22 18.17 -23.80
N LEU A 104 -8.48 17.13 -24.17
CA LEU A 104 -7.26 17.26 -24.97
C LEU A 104 -7.53 17.81 -26.38
N LEU A 105 -8.69 17.51 -26.97
CA LEU A 105 -9.13 18.05 -28.25
C LEU A 105 -9.69 19.49 -28.13
N GLY A 106 -9.70 20.07 -26.93
CA GLY A 106 -10.23 21.40 -26.66
C GLY A 106 -11.75 21.46 -26.52
N GLU A 107 -12.41 20.30 -26.39
CA GLU A 107 -13.84 20.23 -26.08
C GLU A 107 -14.08 20.34 -24.56
N ASP A 108 -15.17 20.97 -24.17
CA ASP A 108 -15.65 20.91 -22.79
C ASP A 108 -16.16 19.50 -22.46
N ALA A 109 -15.61 18.91 -21.40
CA ALA A 109 -16.09 17.64 -20.88
C ALA A 109 -16.39 17.78 -19.38
N THR A 110 -17.58 17.34 -18.97
CA THR A 110 -17.94 17.27 -17.56
C THR A 110 -17.03 16.24 -16.86
N PRO A 111 -16.53 16.55 -15.64
CA PRO A 111 -15.84 15.56 -14.83
C PRO A 111 -16.71 14.32 -14.61
N VAL A 112 -16.12 13.14 -14.69
CA VAL A 112 -16.78 11.86 -14.38
C VAL A 112 -17.05 11.76 -12.88
N ILE A 113 -16.18 12.35 -12.07
CA ILE A 113 -16.32 12.42 -10.62
C ILE A 113 -15.74 13.74 -10.08
N GLU A 114 -16.38 14.27 -9.04
CA GLU A 114 -15.89 15.45 -8.31
C GLU A 114 -15.58 15.11 -6.86
N PRO A 115 -14.56 15.75 -6.25
CA PRO A 115 -14.28 15.58 -4.84
C PRO A 115 -15.43 16.12 -3.99
N ALA A 116 -15.64 15.52 -2.82
CA ALA A 116 -16.58 16.05 -1.84
C ALA A 116 -16.18 17.48 -1.44
N ARG A 117 -17.16 18.36 -1.16
CA ARG A 117 -16.91 19.76 -0.78
C ARG A 117 -15.97 19.93 0.43
N THR A 118 -15.91 18.92 1.29
CA THR A 118 -15.06 18.89 2.49
C THR A 118 -13.66 18.34 2.22
N ASP A 119 -13.42 17.74 1.06
CA ASP A 119 -12.13 17.17 0.67
C ASP A 119 -11.14 18.30 0.34
N LYS A 120 -10.08 18.40 1.15
CA LYS A 120 -9.07 19.46 1.01
C LYS A 120 -7.92 19.08 0.09
N ARG A 121 -7.83 17.83 -0.36
CA ARG A 121 -6.69 17.30 -1.13
C ARG A 121 -6.54 17.95 -2.51
N PHE A 122 -7.65 18.39 -3.11
CA PHE A 122 -7.71 18.88 -4.49
C PHE A 122 -8.04 20.37 -4.61
N ARG A 123 -7.65 21.19 -3.62
CA ARG A 123 -7.99 22.63 -3.57
C ARG A 123 -7.20 23.53 -4.52
N GLY A 124 -6.03 23.09 -4.97
CA GLY A 124 -5.19 23.86 -5.89
C GLY A 124 -5.84 24.00 -7.26
N GLU A 125 -5.68 25.17 -7.89
CA GLU A 125 -6.27 25.47 -9.20
C GLU A 125 -5.84 24.48 -10.30
N GLU A 126 -4.56 24.08 -10.27
CA GLU A 126 -3.98 23.09 -11.20
C GLU A 126 -4.74 21.76 -11.21
N TRP A 127 -5.37 21.37 -10.10
CA TRP A 127 -6.17 20.13 -10.05
C TRP A 127 -7.42 20.18 -10.91
N THR A 128 -7.79 21.35 -11.45
CA THR A 128 -8.95 21.54 -12.34
C THR A 128 -8.54 22.08 -13.70
N SER A 129 -7.63 23.06 -13.73
CA SER A 129 -7.16 23.68 -14.98
C SER A 129 -6.29 22.75 -15.82
N ASN A 130 -5.42 21.95 -15.18
CA ASN A 130 -4.51 21.04 -15.87
C ASN A 130 -5.19 19.69 -16.12
N VAL A 131 -5.28 19.29 -17.39
CA VAL A 131 -5.97 18.06 -17.81
C VAL A 131 -5.33 16.81 -17.19
N VAL A 132 -4.01 16.77 -17.04
CA VAL A 132 -3.30 15.62 -16.44
C VAL A 132 -3.58 15.53 -14.95
N PHE A 133 -3.55 16.65 -14.23
CA PHE A 133 -3.80 16.65 -12.78
C PHE A 133 -5.26 16.34 -12.48
N ASP A 134 -6.18 16.85 -13.28
CA ASP A 134 -7.59 16.51 -13.19
C ASP A 134 -7.83 15.02 -13.43
N TYR A 135 -7.16 14.39 -14.41
CA TYR A 135 -7.21 12.95 -14.62
C TYR A 135 -6.68 12.15 -13.41
N ILE A 136 -5.54 12.56 -12.84
CA ILE A 136 -4.99 11.93 -11.63
C ILE A 136 -5.98 12.04 -10.46
N LYS A 137 -6.54 13.21 -10.22
CA LYS A 137 -7.57 13.44 -9.20
C LYS A 137 -8.77 12.52 -9.41
N GLN A 138 -9.34 12.50 -10.62
CA GLN A 138 -10.54 11.72 -10.90
C GLN A 138 -10.27 10.21 -10.81
N SER A 139 -9.15 9.71 -11.34
CA SER A 139 -8.78 8.29 -11.24
C SER A 139 -8.60 7.82 -9.79
N TYR A 140 -8.00 8.67 -8.94
CA TYR A 140 -7.91 8.43 -7.51
C TYR A 140 -9.29 8.34 -6.85
N LEU A 141 -10.16 9.32 -7.10
CA LEU A 141 -11.51 9.37 -6.53
C LEU A 141 -12.36 8.17 -6.97
N LEU A 142 -12.28 7.78 -8.25
CA LEU A 142 -12.94 6.58 -8.76
C LEU A 142 -12.48 5.31 -8.03
N THR A 143 -11.17 5.16 -7.85
CA THR A 143 -10.61 3.98 -7.18
C THR A 143 -10.94 3.96 -5.68
N ALA A 144 -10.85 5.11 -5.01
CA ALA A 144 -11.18 5.25 -3.60
C ALA A 144 -12.66 4.94 -3.33
N ASN A 145 -13.57 5.49 -4.13
CA ASN A 145 -15.00 5.20 -4.03
C ASN A 145 -15.29 3.74 -4.36
N TRP A 146 -14.70 3.19 -5.42
CA TRP A 146 -14.84 1.79 -5.77
C TRP A 146 -14.42 0.86 -4.63
N LEU A 147 -13.30 1.16 -3.97
CA LEU A 147 -12.82 0.38 -2.83
C LEU A 147 -13.81 0.46 -1.65
N LEU A 148 -14.28 1.66 -1.32
CA LEU A 148 -15.26 1.89 -0.26
C LEU A 148 -16.60 1.18 -0.53
N ASP A 149 -17.10 1.26 -1.75
CA ASP A 149 -18.35 0.60 -2.15
C ASP A 149 -18.20 -0.93 -2.13
N THR A 150 -17.06 -1.44 -2.60
CA THR A 150 -16.76 -2.89 -2.58
C THR A 150 -16.75 -3.43 -1.16
N VAL A 151 -16.23 -2.70 -0.16
CA VAL A 151 -16.23 -3.14 1.23
C VAL A 151 -17.57 -2.94 1.95
N ARG A 152 -18.33 -1.88 1.60
CA ARG A 152 -19.63 -1.59 2.22
C ARG A 152 -20.68 -2.63 1.84
N ASP A 153 -20.65 -3.10 0.60
CA ASP A 153 -21.72 -3.93 0.06
C ASP A 153 -21.45 -5.44 0.22
N VAL A 154 -20.57 -5.84 1.14
CA VAL A 154 -20.28 -7.26 1.43
C VAL A 154 -21.35 -7.86 2.33
N GLU A 155 -22.18 -8.72 1.74
CA GLU A 155 -23.14 -9.56 2.45
C GLU A 155 -22.44 -10.63 3.28
N GLY A 156 -23.03 -11.01 4.43
CA GLY A 156 -22.52 -12.10 5.27
C GLY A 156 -21.47 -11.69 6.31
N LEU A 157 -21.11 -10.41 6.37
CA LEU A 157 -20.20 -9.89 7.39
C LEU A 157 -20.98 -9.48 8.66
N ASP A 158 -20.42 -9.78 9.84
CA ASP A 158 -21.00 -9.31 11.10
C ASP A 158 -21.02 -7.76 11.15
N PRO A 159 -22.08 -7.12 11.68
CA PRO A 159 -22.19 -5.66 11.69
C PRO A 159 -21.02 -4.93 12.37
N HIS A 160 -20.39 -5.53 13.38
CA HIS A 160 -19.21 -4.95 14.02
C HIS A 160 -17.98 -5.03 13.11
N GLN A 161 -17.77 -6.17 12.45
CA GLN A 161 -16.69 -6.34 11.47
C GLN A 161 -16.86 -5.42 10.26
N ALA A 162 -18.08 -5.25 9.74
CA ALA A 162 -18.39 -4.33 8.65
C ALA A 162 -18.01 -2.88 8.99
N ARG A 163 -18.35 -2.40 10.20
CA ARG A 163 -17.96 -1.06 10.65
C ARG A 163 -16.45 -0.90 10.81
N LEU A 164 -15.75 -1.93 11.30
CA LEU A 164 -14.29 -1.89 11.42
C LEU A 164 -13.62 -1.77 10.06
N VAL A 165 -14.03 -2.63 9.11
CA VAL A 165 -13.51 -2.60 7.74
C VAL A 165 -13.80 -1.24 7.10
N GLU A 166 -15.05 -0.76 7.13
CA GLU A 166 -15.39 0.54 6.52
C GLU A 166 -14.55 1.68 7.10
N PHE A 167 -14.43 1.73 8.43
CA PHE A 167 -13.65 2.76 9.11
C PHE A 167 -12.18 2.73 8.67
N HIS A 168 -11.55 1.55 8.70
CA HIS A 168 -10.14 1.43 8.36
C HIS A 168 -9.86 1.58 6.86
N THR A 169 -10.77 1.14 5.98
CA THR A 169 -10.69 1.41 4.55
C THR A 169 -10.77 2.91 4.27
N ARG A 170 -11.64 3.65 4.97
CA ARG A 170 -11.72 5.12 4.85
C ARG A 170 -10.43 5.82 5.30
N GLN A 171 -9.71 5.26 6.27
CA GLN A 171 -8.41 5.80 6.69
C GLN A 171 -7.27 5.48 5.72
N PHE A 172 -7.41 4.40 4.94
CA PHE A 172 -6.43 4.00 3.94
C PHE A 172 -6.47 4.89 2.68
N VAL A 173 -7.65 5.39 2.32
CA VAL A 173 -7.90 6.22 1.12
C VAL A 173 -7.99 7.71 1.40
#